data_AF-A0AAQ2UVL3-F1
#
_entry.id   AF-A0AAQ2UVL3-F1
#
_cell.length_a   1.000
_cell.length_b   1.000
_cell.length_c   1.000
_cell.angle_alpha   90.00
_cell.angle_beta   90.00
_cell.angle_gamma   90.00
#
_symmetry.space_group_name_H-M   'P 1'
#
loop_
_entity.id
_entity.type
_entity.pdbx_description
1 polymer ?
#
loop_
_entity_poly.entity_id
_entity_poly.type
_entity_poly.pdbx_seq_one_letter_code
_entity_poly.pdbx_strand_id
1 'polypeptide(L)'
;MMIEEMRKGYEEEVAYQKHMLKNLGYWFQLCTAVSGIGIVSIYFFHAKNLWLNILGIVLFIFGAIGMLLFGYVGWRGQQNIKAIVDDYEKKINYLRKKMRKSPK
;
A
#
# COMPACT_ATOMS: atom_id res chain seq x y z
N MET A 1 0.34 22.86 -23.53
CA MET A 1 1.77 22.58 -23.30
C MET A 1 2.12 22.44 -21.80
N MET A 2 2.46 23.50 -21.04
CA MET A 2 2.93 23.34 -19.64
C MET A 2 1.94 22.64 -18.69
N ILE A 3 0.64 22.94 -18.79
CA ILE A 3 -0.40 22.34 -17.94
C ILE A 3 -0.65 20.86 -18.31
N GLU A 4 -0.54 20.51 -19.60
CA GLU A 4 -0.76 19.13 -20.06
C GLU A 4 0.41 18.23 -19.69
N GLU A 5 1.64 18.73 -19.79
CA GLU A 5 2.85 18.03 -19.35
C GLU A 5 2.84 17.82 -17.84
N MET A 6 2.43 18.84 -17.06
CA MET A 6 2.19 18.68 -15.63
C MET A 6 1.14 17.63 -15.35
N ARG A 7 -0.02 17.68 -16.01
CA ARG A 7 -1.09 16.67 -15.83
C ARG A 7 -0.56 15.25 -16.07
N LYS A 8 0.15 15.03 -17.18
CA LYS A 8 0.73 13.72 -17.51
C LYS A 8 1.67 13.23 -16.41
N GLY A 9 2.55 14.09 -15.90
CA GLY A 9 3.47 13.72 -14.82
C GLY A 9 2.76 13.28 -13.53
N TYR A 10 1.69 13.98 -13.12
CA TYR A 10 0.91 13.56 -11.95
C TYR A 10 0.10 12.27 -12.21
N GLU A 11 -0.43 12.09 -13.42
CA GLU A 11 -1.13 10.85 -13.81
C GLU A 11 -0.18 9.64 -13.75
N GLU A 12 1.06 9.80 -14.23
CA GLU A 12 2.10 8.77 -14.16
C GLU A 12 2.48 8.43 -12.72
N GLU A 13 2.70 9.43 -11.86
CA GLU A 13 3.03 9.21 -10.44
C GLU A 13 1.87 8.52 -9.70
N VAL A 14 0.62 8.93 -9.95
CA VAL A 14 -0.55 8.26 -9.36
C VAL A 14 -0.66 6.81 -9.86
N ALA A 15 -0.42 6.55 -11.14
CA ALA A 15 -0.43 5.21 -11.69
C ALA A 15 0.65 4.33 -11.04
N TYR A 16 1.86 4.87 -10.87
CA TYR A 16 2.96 4.22 -10.17
C TYR A 16 2.59 3.86 -8.72
N GLN A 17 2.03 4.80 -7.95
CA GLN A 17 1.66 4.53 -6.56
C GLN A 17 0.50 3.54 -6.44
N LYS A 18 -0.46 3.57 -7.36
CA LYS A 18 -1.52 2.54 -7.44
C LYS A 18 -0.95 1.16 -7.72
N HIS A 19 0.02 1.07 -8.63
CA HIS A 19 0.70 -0.19 -8.93
C HIS A 19 1.49 -0.70 -7.71
N MET A 20 2.23 0.18 -7.03
CA MET A 20 2.93 -0.14 -5.78
C MET A 20 1.96 -0.67 -4.70
N LEU A 21 0.80 -0.02 -4.51
CA LEU A 21 -0.21 -0.45 -3.54
C LEU A 21 -0.83 -1.81 -3.88
N LYS A 22 -1.00 -2.11 -5.17
CA LYS A 22 -1.43 -3.44 -5.61
C LYS A 22 -0.43 -4.52 -5.21
N ASN A 23 0.87 -4.27 -5.42
CA ASN A 23 1.93 -5.18 -4.98
C ASN A 23 1.92 -5.36 -3.46
N LEU A 24 1.71 -4.28 -2.72
CA LEU A 24 1.60 -4.35 -1.26
C LEU A 24 0.41 -5.19 -0.80
N GLY A 25 -0.71 -5.13 -1.54
CA GLY A 25 -1.87 -6.00 -1.32
C GLY A 25 -1.53 -7.49 -1.50
N TYR A 26 -0.72 -7.84 -2.50
CA TYR A 26 -0.23 -9.21 -2.68
C TYR A 26 0.66 -9.67 -1.53
N TRP A 27 1.55 -8.81 -1.03
CA TRP A 27 2.37 -9.10 0.14
C TRP A 27 1.53 -9.31 1.40
N PHE A 28 0.49 -8.48 1.60
CA PHE A 28 -0.45 -8.67 2.70
C PHE A 28 -1.15 -10.04 2.62
N GLN A 29 -1.66 -10.41 1.44
CA GLN A 29 -2.31 -11.70 1.22
C GLN A 29 -1.36 -12.88 1.46
N LEU A 30 -0.10 -12.78 1.03
CA LEU A 30 0.91 -13.79 1.29
C LEU A 30 1.14 -13.97 2.80
N CYS A 31 1.28 -12.86 3.54
CA CYS A 31 1.41 -12.90 4.99
C CYS A 31 0.19 -13.50 5.68
N THR A 32 -1.03 -13.21 5.20
CA THR A 32 -2.26 -13.86 5.67
C THR A 32 -2.23 -15.37 5.43
N ALA A 33 -1.84 -15.82 4.24
CA ALA A 33 -1.74 -17.23 3.91
C ALA A 33 -0.72 -17.96 4.81
N VAL A 34 0.47 -17.37 4.98
CA VAL A 34 1.52 -17.90 5.88
C VAL A 34 1.02 -17.99 7.32
N SER A 35 0.35 -16.93 7.80
CA SER A 35 -0.26 -16.92 9.14
C SER A 35 -1.33 -18.00 9.29
N GLY A 36 -2.17 -18.19 8.27
CA GLY A 36 -3.22 -19.21 8.25
C GLY A 36 -2.66 -20.62 8.28
N ILE A 37 -1.60 -20.90 7.51
CA ILE A 37 -0.87 -22.17 7.58
C ILE A 37 -0.35 -22.40 8.99
N GLY A 38 0.24 -21.39 9.63
CA GLY A 38 0.70 -21.45 11.02
C GLY A 38 -0.42 -21.85 11.99
N ILE A 39 -1.59 -21.22 11.89
CA ILE A 39 -2.77 -21.55 12.72
C ILE A 39 -3.21 -23.00 12.52
N VAL A 40 -3.34 -23.45 11.26
CA VAL A 40 -3.74 -24.82 10.94
C VAL A 40 -2.73 -25.82 11.51
N SER A 41 -1.43 -25.56 11.36
CA SER A 41 -0.36 -26.39 11.91
C SER A 41 -0.45 -26.48 13.44
N ILE A 42 -0.64 -25.37 14.14
CA ILE A 42 -0.81 -25.37 15.61
C ILE A 42 -2.03 -26.20 15.99
N TYR A 43 -3.18 -25.96 15.37
CA TYR A 43 -4.43 -26.62 15.70
C TYR A 43 -4.30 -28.16 15.65
N PHE A 44 -3.79 -28.70 14.54
CA PHE A 44 -3.69 -30.15 14.36
C PHE A 44 -2.52 -30.82 15.09
N PHE A 45 -1.40 -30.11 15.30
CA PHE A 45 -0.16 -30.73 15.74
C PHE A 45 0.33 -30.31 17.14
N HIS A 46 -0.35 -29.39 17.84
CA HIS A 46 0.09 -28.88 19.15
C HIS A 46 0.44 -29.97 20.19
N ALA A 47 -0.33 -31.05 20.25
CA ALA A 47 -0.12 -32.17 21.18
C ALA A 47 0.52 -33.41 20.53
N LYS A 48 0.67 -33.43 19.19
CA LYS A 48 1.13 -34.61 18.44
C LYS A 48 2.59 -34.52 18.01
N ASN A 49 3.06 -33.32 17.68
CA ASN A 49 4.41 -33.12 17.19
C ASN A 49 4.92 -31.73 17.61
N LEU A 50 5.85 -31.72 18.57
CA LEU A 50 6.42 -30.49 19.13
C LEU A 50 7.10 -29.62 18.05
N TRP A 51 7.82 -30.22 17.10
CA TRP A 51 8.52 -29.48 16.05
C TRP A 51 7.55 -28.78 15.09
N LEU A 52 6.49 -29.46 14.67
CA LEU A 52 5.46 -28.87 13.82
C LEU A 52 4.67 -27.78 14.56
N ASN A 53 4.46 -27.93 15.86
CA ASN A 53 3.84 -26.89 16.68
C ASN A 53 4.71 -25.62 16.74
N ILE A 54 6.01 -25.77 17.03
CA ILE A 54 6.95 -24.64 17.05
C ILE A 54 6.99 -23.96 15.68
N LEU A 55 7.08 -24.73 14.59
CA LEU A 55 7.05 -24.18 13.24
C LEU A 55 5.75 -23.41 12.97
N GLY A 56 4.61 -23.94 13.39
CA GLY A 56 3.32 -23.28 13.25
C GLY A 56 3.25 -21.93 14.00
N ILE A 57 3.76 -21.89 15.23
CA ILE A 57 3.87 -20.64 16.03
C ILE A 57 4.74 -19.61 15.31
N VAL A 58 5.91 -20.04 14.81
CA VAL A 58 6.83 -19.17 14.07
C VAL A 58 6.16 -18.59 12.83
N LEU A 59 5.51 -19.44 12.01
CA LEU A 59 4.79 -19.01 10.80
C LEU A 59 3.65 -18.05 11.13
N PHE A 60 2.89 -18.32 12.19
CA PHE A 60 1.82 -17.44 12.65
C PHE A 60 2.36 -16.05 13.03
N ILE A 61 3.42 -15.99 13.84
CA ILE A 61 4.01 -14.72 14.29
C ILE A 61 4.55 -13.93 13.10
N PHE A 62 5.32 -14.56 12.21
CA PHE A 62 5.86 -13.89 11.03
C PHE A 62 4.77 -13.39 10.08
N GLY A 63 3.74 -14.20 9.85
CA GLY A 63 2.60 -13.80 9.03
C GLY A 63 1.83 -12.63 9.66
N ALA A 64 1.59 -12.66 10.97
CA ALA A 64 0.91 -11.58 11.69
C ALA A 64 1.69 -10.26 11.65
N ILE A 65 3.00 -10.30 11.91
CA ILE A 65 3.87 -9.11 11.82
C ILE A 65 3.87 -8.56 10.39
N GLY A 66 4.00 -9.44 9.38
CA GLY A 66 3.96 -9.04 7.99
C GLY A 66 2.65 -8.36 7.61
N MET A 67 1.51 -8.91 8.03
CA MET A 67 0.20 -8.28 7.81
C MET A 67 0.12 -6.88 8.43
N LEU A 68 0.61 -6.69 9.66
CA LEU A 68 0.59 -5.37 10.32
C LEU A 68 1.47 -4.36 9.56
N LEU A 69 2.68 -4.76 9.17
CA LEU A 69 3.60 -3.90 8.41
C LEU A 69 3.02 -3.50 7.05
N PHE A 70 2.59 -4.48 6.26
CA PHE A 70 2.04 -4.21 4.92
C PHE A 70 0.69 -3.51 4.98
N GLY A 71 -0.14 -3.77 5.99
CA GLY A 71 -1.37 -3.02 6.24
C GLY A 71 -1.10 -1.55 6.56
N TYR A 72 -0.14 -1.27 7.44
CA TYR A 72 0.25 0.10 7.79
C TYR A 72 0.83 0.87 6.59
N VAL A 73 1.78 0.25 5.88
CA VAL A 73 2.40 0.86 4.69
C VAL A 73 1.34 1.07 3.60
N GLY A 74 0.36 0.18 3.47
CA GLY A 74 -0.73 0.30 2.50
C GLY A 74 -1.65 1.46 2.83
N TRP A 75 -2.02 1.61 4.10
CA TRP A 75 -2.77 2.77 4.56
C TRP A 75 -2.01 4.08 4.31
N ARG A 76 -0.71 4.14 4.60
CA ARG A 76 0.14 5.31 4.31
C ARG A 76 0.23 5.59 2.82
N GLY A 77 0.40 4.58 1.98
CA GLY A 77 0.46 4.76 0.52
C GLY A 77 -0.84 5.31 -0.07
N GLN A 78 -1.99 4.92 0.47
CA GLN A 78 -3.28 5.53 0.07
C GLN A 78 -3.35 7.02 0.42
N GLN A 79 -2.78 7.44 1.56
CA GLN A 79 -2.69 8.86 1.91
C GLN A 79 -1.75 9.63 0.99
N ASN A 80 -0.64 9.01 0.56
CA ASN A 80 0.30 9.64 -0.37
C ASN A 80 -0.35 9.93 -1.73
N ILE A 81 -1.15 9.00 -2.26
CA ILE A 81 -1.91 9.22 -3.49
C ILE A 81 -2.85 10.42 -3.35
N LYS A 82 -3.58 10.50 -2.23
CA LYS A 82 -4.48 11.64 -1.96
C LYS A 82 -3.70 12.95 -1.91
N ALA A 83 -2.56 12.97 -1.23
CA ALA A 83 -1.71 14.16 -1.13
C ALA A 83 -1.21 14.63 -2.51
N ILE A 84 -0.86 13.70 -3.41
CA ILE A 84 -0.43 14.03 -4.77
C ILE A 84 -1.56 14.61 -5.61
N VAL A 85 -2.77 14.03 -5.50
CA VAL A 85 -3.95 14.56 -6.19
C VAL A 85 -4.33 15.95 -5.65
N ASP A 86 -4.28 16.14 -4.34
CA ASP A 86 -4.54 17.44 -3.71
C ASP A 86 -3.50 18.50 -4.12
N ASP A 87 -2.22 18.12 -4.20
CA ASP A 87 -1.15 19.00 -4.65
C ASP A 87 -1.35 19.42 -6.11
N TYR A 88 -1.70 18.47 -6.99
CA TYR A 88 -2.07 18.76 -8.37
C TYR A 88 -3.22 19.78 -8.46
N GLU A 89 -4.30 19.55 -7.70
CA GLU A 89 -5.47 20.43 -7.73
C GLU A 89 -5.12 21.85 -7.27
N LYS A 90 -4.34 21.99 -6.19
CA LYS A 90 -3.85 23.29 -5.71
C LYS A 90 -3.01 24.01 -6.77
N LYS A 91 -2.11 23.29 -7.44
CA LYS A 91 -1.20 23.86 -8.44
C LYS A 91 -1.96 24.34 -9.68
N ILE A 92 -2.93 23.55 -10.16
CA ILE A 92 -3.81 23.94 -11.27
C ILE A 92 -4.67 25.15 -10.91
N ASN A 93 -5.26 25.17 -9.72
CA ASN A 93 -6.07 26.29 -9.26
C ASN A 93 -5.25 27.59 -9.14
N TYR A 94 -4.01 27.50 -8.63
CA TYR A 94 -3.08 28.62 -8.60
C TYR A 94 -2.75 29.14 -10.01
N LEU A 95 -2.37 28.26 -10.94
CA LEU A 95 -2.04 28.65 -12.31
C LEU A 95 -3.24 29.29 -13.01
N ARG A 96 -4.45 28.73 -12.86
CA ARG A 96 -5.69 29.29 -13.40
C ARG A 96 -5.98 30.68 -12.82
N LYS A 97 -5.82 30.87 -11.52
CA LYS A 97 -6.01 32.17 -10.85
C LYS A 97 -4.99 33.21 -11.33
N LYS A 98 -3.73 32.81 -11.51
CA LYS A 98 -2.66 33.68 -12.02
C LYS A 98 -2.95 34.13 -13.46
N MET A 99 -3.36 33.21 -14.34
CA MET A 99 -3.74 33.53 -15.72
C MET A 99 -4.95 34.48 -15.80
N ARG A 100 -5.93 34.38 -14.89
CA ARG A 100 -7.06 35.32 -14.82
C ARG A 100 -6.69 36.71 -14.30
N LYS A 101 -5.61 36.85 -13.52
CA LYS A 101 -5.17 38.13 -12.91
C LYS A 101 -4.15 38.90 -13.74
N SER A 102 -3.52 38.29 -14.75
CA SER A 102 -2.72 38.97 -15.76
C SER A 102 -3.45 38.98 -17.10
N PRO A 103 -4.51 39.82 -17.26
CA PRO A 103 -5.04 40.04 -18.60
C PRO A 103 -3.91 40.67 -19.42
N LYS A 104 -3.65 40.10 -20.61
CA LYS A 104 -2.90 40.79 -21.65
C LYS A 104 -3.65 42.05 -22.06
#